data_AF-A0A1R3FMS4-F1
#
_entry.id   AF-A0A1R3FMS4-F1
#
_cell.length_a   1.000
_cell.length_b   1.000
_cell.length_c   1.000
_cell.angle_alpha   90.00
_cell.angle_beta   90.00
_cell.angle_gamma   90.00
#
_symmetry.space_group_name_H-M   'P 1'
#
loop_
_entity.id
_entity.type
_entity.pdbx_description
1 polymer ?
#
loop_
_entity_poly.entity_id
_entity_poly.type
_entity_poly.pdbx_seq_one_letter_code
_entity_poly.pdbx_strand_id
1 'polypeptide(L)'
;MTLMLYPNKQDPNGWRLQDKVLKVQMYFPTKQYGSLDKAEAAGRMQEAKLEKRRFFNSKRKELDINKLFYPDGSVIGLRVGSRKTKHGLIPILIAQVTVGNKQVSTSRLLLYRNFRDVYTAMQSWILDKRGITRTREISLMFKKAEHLYRI
;
A
#
# COMPACT_ATOMS: atom_id res chain seq x y z
N MET A 1 -13.96 -8.89 -9.70
CA MET A 1 -14.48 -8.06 -10.79
C MET A 1 -15.72 -8.76 -11.28
N THR A 2 -16.77 -8.01 -11.59
CA THR A 2 -18.05 -8.61 -11.95
C THR A 2 -18.71 -7.74 -13.01
N LEU A 3 -18.86 -8.30 -14.21
CA LEU A 3 -19.79 -7.83 -15.22
C LEU A 3 -21.14 -8.49 -14.99
N MET A 4 -22.19 -7.69 -14.82
CA MET A 4 -23.54 -8.18 -14.55
C MET A 4 -24.57 -7.32 -15.28
N LEU A 5 -25.71 -7.90 -15.63
CA LEU A 5 -26.88 -7.10 -16.02
C LEU A 5 -27.22 -6.12 -14.89
N TYR A 6 -27.76 -4.95 -15.26
CA TYR A 6 -28.14 -3.92 -14.28
C TYR A 6 -28.95 -4.55 -13.13
N PRO A 7 -28.40 -4.61 -11.90
CA PRO A 7 -29.11 -5.21 -10.80
C PRO A 7 -30.26 -4.31 -10.42
N ASN A 8 -31.42 -4.91 -10.14
CA ASN A 8 -32.68 -4.26 -9.76
C ASN A 8 -33.52 -3.66 -10.90
N LYS A 9 -33.43 -4.20 -12.11
CA LYS A 9 -34.43 -3.94 -13.17
C LYS A 9 -35.08 -5.26 -13.57
N GLN A 10 -36.41 -5.31 -13.57
CA GLN A 10 -37.17 -6.45 -14.14
C GLN A 10 -36.77 -6.65 -15.61
N ASP A 11 -36.57 -5.55 -16.35
CA ASP A 11 -36.01 -5.54 -17.71
C ASP A 11 -34.68 -4.77 -17.75
N PRO A 12 -33.54 -5.47 -17.63
CA PRO A 12 -32.23 -4.82 -17.62
C PRO A 12 -31.88 -4.25 -18.99
N ASN A 13 -31.82 -2.92 -19.08
CA ASN A 13 -31.44 -2.17 -20.29
C ASN A 13 -29.93 -1.88 -20.40
N GLY A 14 -29.10 -2.82 -19.98
CA GLY A 14 -27.64 -2.70 -20.09
C GLY A 14 -26.87 -3.52 -19.06
N TRP A 15 -25.56 -3.33 -19.08
CA TRP A 15 -24.61 -4.02 -18.22
C TRP A 15 -23.88 -3.07 -17.27
N ARG A 16 -23.43 -3.61 -16.14
CA ARG A 16 -22.61 -2.93 -15.14
C ARG A 16 -21.35 -3.75 -14.89
N LEU A 17 -20.19 -3.11 -14.98
CA LEU A 17 -18.90 -3.66 -14.58
C LEU A 17 -18.49 -3.04 -13.25
N GLN A 18 -18.20 -3.87 -12.26
CA GLN A 18 -17.77 -3.43 -10.93
C GLN A 18 -16.46 -4.12 -10.50
N ASP A 19 -15.48 -3.32 -10.08
CA ASP A 19 -14.26 -3.79 -9.43
C ASP A 19 -14.05 -3.07 -8.09
N LYS A 20 -14.25 -3.80 -6.99
CA LYS A 20 -14.05 -3.27 -5.63
C LYS A 20 -12.58 -3.02 -5.28
N VAL A 21 -11.65 -3.76 -5.87
CA VAL A 21 -10.21 -3.64 -5.61
C VAL A 21 -9.66 -2.36 -6.23
N LEU A 22 -10.10 -2.05 -7.45
CA LEU A 22 -9.73 -0.83 -8.17
C LEU A 22 -10.67 0.35 -7.88
N LYS A 23 -11.76 0.13 -7.12
CA LYS A 23 -12.84 1.10 -6.87
C LYS A 23 -13.42 1.69 -8.16
N VAL A 24 -13.59 0.84 -9.18
CA VAL A 24 -14.13 1.24 -10.49
C VAL A 24 -15.55 0.70 -10.63
N GLN A 25 -16.44 1.54 -11.16
CA GLN A 25 -17.79 1.18 -11.54
C GLN A 25 -18.11 1.81 -12.89
N MET A 26 -18.46 0.97 -13.86
CA MET A 26 -18.77 1.39 -15.23
C MET A 26 -20.11 0.82 -15.66
N TYR A 27 -20.77 1.54 -16.55
CA TYR A 27 -22.09 1.20 -17.04
C TYR A 27 -22.09 1.18 -18.57
N PHE A 28 -22.80 0.20 -19.13
CA PHE A 28 -22.92 -0.03 -20.56
C PHE A 28 -24.41 -0.12 -20.90
N PRO A 29 -25.11 1.03 -21.04
CA PRO A 29 -26.53 1.06 -21.34
C PRO A 29 -26.80 0.70 -22.80
N THR A 30 -27.85 -0.06 -23.08
CA THR A 30 -28.24 -0.46 -24.45
C THR A 30 -28.46 0.74 -25.37
N LYS A 31 -28.98 1.86 -24.84
CA LYS A 31 -29.18 3.11 -25.59
C LYS A 31 -27.91 3.64 -26.26
N GLN A 32 -26.74 3.36 -25.68
CA GLN A 32 -25.45 3.81 -26.21
C GLN A 32 -24.85 2.81 -27.22
N TYR A 33 -25.08 1.51 -27.02
CA TYR A 33 -24.43 0.45 -27.80
C TYR A 33 -25.36 -0.24 -28.83
N GLY A 34 -26.65 0.12 -28.84
CA GLY A 34 -27.67 -0.35 -29.79
C GLY A 34 -28.32 -1.68 -29.43
N SER A 35 -27.65 -2.57 -28.69
CA SER A 35 -28.23 -3.83 -28.21
C SER A 35 -27.59 -4.31 -26.91
N LEU A 36 -28.20 -5.29 -26.24
CA LEU A 36 -27.65 -5.92 -25.04
C LEU A 36 -26.35 -6.65 -25.33
N ASP A 37 -26.25 -7.36 -26.46
CA ASP A 37 -25.04 -8.09 -26.86
C ASP A 37 -23.87 -7.14 -27.11
N LYS A 38 -24.11 -6.00 -27.79
CA LYS A 38 -23.09 -4.98 -28.04
C LYS A 38 -22.65 -4.30 -26.74
N ALA A 39 -23.59 -4.07 -25.81
CA ALA A 39 -23.28 -3.54 -24.49
C ALA A 39 -22.47 -4.55 -23.64
N GLU A 40 -22.78 -5.84 -23.72
CA GLU A 40 -22.00 -6.90 -23.06
C GLU A 40 -20.58 -6.94 -23.65
N ALA A 41 -20.45 -6.98 -24.97
CA ALA A 41 -19.16 -7.03 -25.65
C ALA A 41 -18.28 -5.82 -25.26
N ALA A 42 -18.87 -4.62 -25.18
CA ALA A 42 -18.17 -3.43 -24.68
C ALA A 42 -17.74 -3.58 -23.21
N GLY A 43 -18.61 -4.14 -22.37
CA GLY A 43 -18.32 -4.48 -20.97
C GLY A 43 -17.16 -5.47 -20.84
N ARG A 44 -17.15 -6.55 -21.63
CA ARG A 44 -16.09 -7.57 -21.67
C ARG A 44 -14.75 -7.00 -22.11
N MET A 45 -14.75 -6.11 -23.11
CA MET A 45 -13.51 -5.42 -23.53
C MET A 45 -12.93 -4.56 -22.40
N GLN A 46 -13.77 -3.89 -21.62
CA GLN A 46 -13.32 -3.10 -20.47
C GLN A 46 -12.92 -3.98 -19.29
N GLU A 47 -13.60 -5.10 -19.07
CA GLU A 47 -13.23 -6.12 -18.09
C GLU A 47 -11.81 -6.62 -18.34
N ALA A 48 -11.47 -7.02 -19.58
CA ALA A 48 -10.12 -7.45 -19.95
C ALA A 48 -9.05 -6.36 -19.71
N LYS A 49 -9.37 -5.08 -19.95
CA LYS A 49 -8.47 -3.96 -19.64
C LYS A 49 -8.26 -3.79 -18.13
N LEU A 50 -9.34 -3.88 -17.35
CA LEU A 50 -9.28 -3.81 -15.90
C LEU A 50 -8.54 -5.01 -15.30
N GLU A 51 -8.61 -6.19 -15.91
CA GLU A 51 -7.88 -7.37 -15.45
C GLU A 51 -6.38 -7.16 -15.56
N LYS A 52 -5.90 -6.67 -16.71
CA LYS A 52 -4.49 -6.27 -16.88
C LYS A 52 -4.08 -5.25 -15.82
N ARG A 53 -4.89 -4.21 -15.60
CA ARG A 53 -4.62 -3.19 -14.57
C ARG A 53 -4.59 -3.80 -13.17
N ARG A 54 -5.47 -4.74 -12.86
CA ARG A 54 -5.54 -5.42 -11.57
C ARG A 54 -4.31 -6.29 -11.34
N PHE A 55 -3.85 -7.00 -12.38
CA PHE A 55 -2.60 -7.76 -12.37
C PHE A 55 -1.39 -6.85 -12.12
N PHE A 56 -1.26 -5.74 -12.84
CA PHE A 56 -0.17 -4.79 -12.58
C PHE A 56 -0.23 -4.20 -11.17
N ASN A 57 -1.43 -3.93 -10.65
CA ASN A 57 -1.58 -3.45 -9.27
C ASN A 57 -1.15 -4.50 -8.24
N SER A 58 -1.49 -5.79 -8.44
CA SER A 58 -1.03 -6.85 -7.54
C SER A 58 0.49 -7.00 -7.59
N LYS A 59 1.07 -6.99 -8.80
CA LYS A 59 2.54 -7.04 -8.98
C LYS A 59 3.25 -5.84 -8.36
N ARG A 60 2.68 -4.64 -8.46
CA ARG A 60 3.24 -3.46 -7.76
C ARG A 60 3.23 -3.66 -6.25
N LYS A 61 2.16 -4.21 -5.66
CA LYS A 61 2.11 -4.49 -4.22
C LYS A 61 3.10 -5.57 -3.77
N GLU A 62 3.47 -6.49 -4.66
CA GLU A 62 4.48 -7.51 -4.39
C GLU A 62 5.90 -6.93 -4.32
N LEU A 63 6.15 -5.74 -4.90
CA LEU A 63 7.46 -5.09 -4.83
C LEU A 63 7.80 -4.70 -3.39
N ASP A 64 8.99 -5.10 -2.95
CA ASP A 64 9.46 -4.87 -1.58
C ASP A 64 9.48 -3.40 -1.19
N ILE A 65 9.76 -2.50 -2.13
CA ILE A 65 9.70 -1.05 -1.89
C ILE A 65 8.30 -0.59 -1.44
N ASN A 66 7.24 -1.12 -2.04
CA ASN A 66 5.87 -0.77 -1.69
C ASN A 66 5.40 -1.45 -0.39
N LYS A 67 6.10 -2.50 0.04
CA LYS A 67 5.93 -3.09 1.37
C LYS A 67 6.65 -2.28 2.44
N LEU A 68 7.61 -1.42 2.08
CA LEU A 68 8.47 -0.68 3.02
C LEU A 68 8.04 0.78 3.21
N PHE A 69 7.55 1.42 2.16
CA PHE A 69 7.28 2.86 2.17
C PHE A 69 5.82 3.16 1.80
N TYR A 70 5.25 4.16 2.47
CA TYR A 70 4.00 4.77 2.06
C TYR A 70 4.21 5.63 0.80
N PRO A 71 3.13 6.00 0.08
CA PRO A 71 3.23 6.86 -1.10
C PRO A 71 3.86 8.23 -0.84
N ASP A 72 3.82 8.74 0.39
CA ASP A 72 4.46 9.98 0.82
C ASP A 72 5.98 9.83 1.09
N GLY A 73 6.52 8.62 0.95
CA GLY A 73 7.93 8.30 1.19
C GLY A 73 8.26 7.96 2.65
N SER A 74 7.32 8.05 3.57
CA SER A 74 7.54 7.62 4.95
C SER A 74 7.65 6.09 5.07
N VAL A 75 8.42 5.61 6.03
CA VAL A 75 8.64 4.19 6.29
C VAL A 75 7.44 3.60 7.03
N ILE A 76 6.81 2.59 6.43
CA ILE A 76 5.65 1.90 7.00
C ILE A 76 6.05 1.27 8.34
N GLY A 77 5.41 1.73 9.41
CA GLY A 77 5.60 1.19 10.75
C GLY A 77 6.72 1.86 11.56
N LEU A 78 7.42 2.84 11.00
CA LEU A 78 8.40 3.65 11.75
C LEU A 78 7.78 4.98 12.13
N ARG A 79 7.96 5.39 13.39
CA ARG A 79 7.53 6.69 13.89
C ARG A 79 8.47 7.24 14.95
N VAL A 80 8.43 8.56 15.11
CA VAL A 80 9.01 9.26 16.24
C VAL A 80 8.04 9.19 17.42
N GLY A 81 8.56 9.01 18.61
CA GLY A 81 7.81 9.14 19.86
C GLY A 81 8.68 9.74 20.95
N SER A 82 8.17 9.73 22.17
CA SER A 82 8.90 10.16 23.34
C SER A 82 8.69 9.19 24.50
N ARG A 83 9.67 9.10 25.39
CA ARG A 83 9.61 8.25 26.59
C ARG A 83 10.02 9.06 27.81
N LYS A 84 9.19 9.03 28.85
CA LYS A 84 9.54 9.60 30.16
C LYS A 84 10.61 8.73 30.81
N THR A 85 11.70 9.36 31.23
CA THR A 85 12.82 8.75 31.95
C THR A 85 13.17 9.59 33.17
N LYS A 86 14.15 9.15 33.97
CA LYS A 86 14.69 9.93 35.10
C LYS A 86 15.28 11.28 34.66
N HIS A 87 15.69 11.41 33.39
CA HIS A 87 16.26 12.63 32.80
C HIS A 87 15.20 13.46 32.04
N GLY A 88 13.91 13.18 32.24
CA GLY A 88 12.83 13.86 31.53
C GLY A 88 12.35 13.10 30.30
N LEU A 89 11.70 13.83 29.39
CA LEU A 89 11.09 13.30 28.18
C LEU A 89 12.13 13.18 27.07
N ILE A 90 12.45 11.96 26.66
CA ILE A 90 13.50 11.68 25.68
C ILE A 90 12.88 11.23 24.36
N PRO A 91 13.33 11.75 23.21
CA PRO A 91 12.87 11.28 21.91
C PRO A 91 13.32 9.85 21.61
N ILE A 92 12.43 9.06 21.01
CA ILE A 92 12.66 7.67 20.64
C ILE A 92 12.20 7.40 19.21
N LEU A 93 12.85 6.45 18.55
CA LEU A 93 12.32 5.83 17.34
C LEU A 93 11.58 4.55 17.72
N ILE A 94 10.39 4.37 17.15
CA ILE A 94 9.53 3.20 17.36
C ILE A 94 9.27 2.57 16.01
N ALA A 95 9.60 1.29 15.87
CA ALA A 95 9.26 0.47 14.71
C ALA A 95 8.23 -0.58 15.11
N GLN A 96 7.24 -0.78 14.26
CA GLN A 96 6.15 -1.70 14.46
C GLN A 96 5.76 -2.32 13.13
N VAL A 97 5.82 -3.63 13.04
CA VAL A 97 5.47 -4.37 11.82
C VAL A 97 4.59 -5.56 12.16
N THR A 98 3.73 -5.93 11.22
CA THR A 98 2.90 -7.14 11.34
C THR A 98 3.61 -8.28 10.63
N VAL A 99 3.87 -9.37 11.36
CA VAL A 99 4.48 -10.60 10.84
C VAL A 99 3.48 -11.74 11.05
N GLY A 100 2.96 -12.30 9.96
CA GLY A 100 1.80 -13.20 10.01
C GLY A 100 0.59 -12.45 10.60
N ASN A 101 0.03 -12.98 11.69
CA ASN A 101 -1.11 -12.39 12.40
C ASN A 101 -0.72 -11.69 13.71
N LYS A 102 0.59 -11.45 13.95
CA LYS A 102 1.08 -10.82 15.17
C LYS A 102 1.79 -9.51 14.86
N GLN A 103 1.47 -8.51 15.67
CA GLN A 103 2.17 -7.23 15.64
C GLN A 103 3.38 -7.29 16.57
N VAL A 104 4.56 -7.01 16.02
CA VAL A 104 5.81 -6.94 16.79
C VAL A 104 6.36 -5.53 16.71
N SER A 105 6.92 -5.05 17.82
CA SER A 105 7.46 -3.70 17.91
C SER A 105 8.80 -3.68 18.62
N THR A 106 9.57 -2.65 18.31
CA THR A 106 10.82 -2.31 18.99
C THR A 106 10.92 -0.80 19.12
N SER A 107 11.65 -0.34 20.14
CA SER A 107 11.94 1.08 20.30
C SER A 107 13.39 1.29 20.68
N ARG A 108 13.95 2.43 20.25
CA ARG A 108 15.32 2.82 20.54
C ARG A 108 15.35 4.26 21.02
N LEU A 109 15.98 4.47 22.17
CA LEU A 109 16.27 5.79 22.72
C LEU A 109 17.31 6.49 21.85
N LEU A 110 17.14 7.80 21.65
CA LEU A 110 18.12 8.64 20.95
C LEU A 110 19.09 9.34 21.92
N LEU A 111 18.94 9.15 23.23
CA LEU A 111 19.83 9.72 24.23
C LEU A 111 21.27 9.21 24.06
N TYR A 112 22.21 10.15 23.93
CA TYR A 112 23.65 9.89 23.75
C TYR A 112 24.00 8.98 22.57
N ARG A 113 23.15 8.93 21.54
CA ARG A 113 23.39 8.13 20.33
C ARG A 113 23.28 8.98 19.08
N ASN A 114 24.08 8.65 18.07
CA ASN A 114 23.91 9.23 16.75
C ASN A 114 22.58 8.77 16.16
N PHE A 115 21.73 9.73 15.78
CA PHE A 115 20.45 9.46 15.15
C PHE A 115 20.57 8.51 13.96
N ARG A 116 21.59 8.69 13.12
CA ARG A 116 21.80 7.90 11.91
C ARG A 116 22.09 6.43 12.21
N ASP A 117 22.82 6.16 13.28
CA ASP A 117 23.11 4.78 13.71
C ASP A 117 21.84 4.10 14.21
N VAL A 118 21.06 4.82 15.02
CA VAL A 118 19.76 4.33 15.51
C VAL A 118 18.79 4.12 14.35
N TYR A 119 18.70 5.06 13.42
CA TYR A 119 17.86 4.96 12.24
C TYR A 119 18.26 3.76 11.37
N THR A 120 19.56 3.57 11.11
CA THR A 120 20.09 2.42 10.33
C THR A 120 19.80 1.08 11.02
N ALA A 121 19.91 1.02 12.35
CA ALA A 121 19.54 -0.15 13.13
C ALA A 121 18.04 -0.46 13.02
N MET A 122 17.19 0.57 13.08
CA MET A 122 15.74 0.44 12.93
C MET A 122 15.35 -0.04 11.53
N GLN A 123 15.97 0.50 10.47
CA GLN A 123 15.77 0.01 9.11
C GLN A 123 16.13 -1.47 8.99
N SER A 124 17.29 -1.87 9.53
CA SER A 124 17.77 -3.26 9.45
C SER A 124 16.83 -4.21 10.18
N TRP A 125 16.29 -3.80 11.34
CA TRP A 125 15.27 -4.56 12.06
C TRP A 125 13.97 -4.69 11.25
N ILE A 126 13.50 -3.62 10.60
CA ILE A 126 12.29 -3.66 9.76
C ILE A 126 12.48 -4.62 8.57
N LEU A 127 13.63 -4.55 7.90
CA LEU A 127 13.95 -5.41 6.76
C LEU A 127 14.01 -6.89 7.17
N ASP A 128 14.71 -7.21 8.25
CA ASP A 128 14.79 -8.55 8.83
C ASP A 128 13.40 -9.12 9.14
N LYS A 129 12.57 -8.34 9.84
CA LYS A 129 11.22 -8.78 10.22
C LYS A 129 10.28 -8.96 9.04
N ARG A 130 10.53 -8.29 7.91
CA ARG A 130 9.76 -8.44 6.68
C ARG A 130 10.38 -9.46 5.70
N GLY A 131 11.55 -10.02 6.01
CA GLY A 131 12.27 -10.93 5.11
C GLY A 131 12.72 -10.25 3.81
N ILE A 132 12.96 -8.94 3.84
CA ILE A 132 13.33 -8.15 2.66
C ILE A 132 14.83 -7.93 2.64
N THR A 133 15.47 -8.26 1.51
CA THR A 133 16.90 -8.02 1.32
C THR A 133 17.15 -6.54 1.02
N ARG A 134 18.16 -5.95 1.65
CA ARG A 134 18.53 -4.55 1.41
C ARG A 134 19.13 -4.40 0.00
N THR A 135 18.47 -3.63 -0.85
CA THR A 135 18.98 -3.24 -2.17
C THR A 135 19.46 -1.79 -2.18
N ARG A 136 20.15 -1.38 -3.26
CA ARG A 136 20.57 0.02 -3.47
C ARG A 136 19.37 0.97 -3.48
N GLU A 137 18.29 0.60 -4.17
CA GLU A 137 17.07 1.41 -4.26
C GLU A 137 16.40 1.60 -2.89
N ILE A 138 16.28 0.53 -2.11
CA ILE A 138 15.74 0.57 -0.75
C ILE A 138 16.61 1.50 0.13
N SER A 139 17.94 1.39 0.00
CA SER A 139 18.87 2.22 0.77
C SER A 139 18.75 3.71 0.40
N LEU A 140 18.59 4.03 -0.88
CA LEU A 140 18.35 5.39 -1.35
C LEU A 140 17.01 5.95 -0.84
N MET A 141 15.96 5.12 -0.83
CA MET A 141 14.65 5.52 -0.31
C MET A 141 14.69 5.78 1.19
N PHE A 142 15.36 4.93 1.98
CA PHE A 142 15.55 5.19 3.40
C PHE A 142 16.30 6.49 3.66
N LYS A 143 17.34 6.78 2.86
CA LYS A 143 18.08 8.06 2.95
C LYS A 143 17.17 9.25 2.62
N LYS A 144 16.32 9.14 1.61
CA LYS A 144 15.33 10.18 1.28
C LYS A 144 14.33 10.37 2.42
N ALA A 145 13.87 9.30 3.05
CA ALA A 145 12.90 9.34 4.15
C ALA A 145 13.49 9.85 5.49
N GLU A 146 14.82 9.89 5.62
CA GLU A 146 15.53 10.21 6.87
C GLU A 146 15.07 11.54 7.51
N HIS A 147 14.85 12.57 6.70
CA HIS A 147 14.44 13.90 7.17
C HIS A 147 13.09 13.89 7.89
N LEU A 148 12.20 12.93 7.62
CA LEU A 148 10.90 12.80 8.26
C LEU A 148 10.99 12.32 9.72
N TYR A 149 12.14 11.77 10.10
CA TYR A 149 12.36 11.15 11.41
C TYR A 149 13.42 11.87 12.24
N ARG A 150 14.07 12.88 11.65
CA ARG A 150 15.09 13.67 12.34
C ARG A 150 14.41 14.57 13.37
N ILE A 151 14.95 14.58 14.58
CA ILE A 151 14.44 15.31 15.76
C ILE A 151 15.55 16.23 16.25
#